data_AF-A0A2V8AIJ6-F1
#
_entry.id   AF-A0A2V8AIJ6-F1
#
_cell.length_a   1.000
_cell.length_b   1.000
_cell.length_c   1.000
_cell.angle_alpha   90.00
_cell.angle_beta   90.00
_cell.angle_gamma   90.00
#
_symmetry.space_group_name_H-M   'P 1'
#
loop_
_entity.id
_entity.type
_entity.pdbx_description
1 polymer ?
#
loop_
_entity_poly.entity_id
_entity_poly.type
_entity_poly.pdbx_seq_one_letter_code
_entity_poly.pdbx_strand_id
1 'polypeptide(L)'
;MYWSSLTTYQKWLAVADFAKGSLTVVIAAIAVYIAYEQWKSNERRLVLDRYDRRFRVYQLTMDFISLACRDFKPPFAEIQRFYRDTMDADFLFGPEIAAYLDELRKHAIESESAHSEYRDYTMPLPDGYDHNDVTRRMHEHSVWLTNQFEVAREKFRKYLDVSR
;
A
#
# COMPACT_ATOMS: atom_id res chain seq x y z
N MET A 1 -28.91 -76.88 -19.79
CA MET A 1 -28.44 -75.64 -20.42
C MET A 1 -29.33 -74.48 -19.96
N TYR A 2 -29.22 -74.07 -18.70
CA TYR A 2 -29.94 -72.91 -18.16
C TYR A 2 -28.99 -71.73 -18.17
N TRP A 3 -29.04 -70.95 -19.23
CA TRP A 3 -28.34 -69.68 -19.29
C TRP A 3 -29.07 -68.69 -18.38
N SER A 4 -28.32 -68.14 -17.43
CA SER A 4 -28.76 -67.22 -16.39
C SER A 4 -29.36 -65.93 -16.97
N SER A 5 -30.68 -65.80 -16.93
CA SER A 5 -31.33 -64.49 -17.10
C SER A 5 -31.28 -63.76 -15.76
N LEU A 6 -30.42 -62.75 -15.65
CA LEU A 6 -30.45 -61.81 -14.52
C LEU A 6 -31.89 -61.29 -14.35
N THR A 7 -32.42 -61.35 -13.13
CA THR A 7 -33.75 -60.80 -12.84
C THR A 7 -33.72 -59.29 -13.09
N THR A 8 -34.85 -58.69 -13.48
CA THR A 8 -34.96 -57.24 -13.74
C THR A 8 -34.36 -56.41 -12.59
N TYR A 9 -34.46 -56.91 -11.36
CA TYR A 9 -33.85 -56.33 -10.16
C TYR A 9 -32.32 -56.22 -10.22
N GLN A 10 -31.62 -57.26 -10.69
CA GLN A 10 -30.15 -57.25 -10.79
C GLN A 10 -29.64 -56.26 -11.86
N LYS A 11 -30.41 -56.03 -12.94
CA LYS A 11 -30.08 -55.01 -13.94
C LYS A 11 -30.21 -53.58 -13.39
N TRP A 12 -31.25 -53.32 -12.59
CA TRP A 12 -31.43 -52.02 -11.93
C TRP A 12 -30.33 -51.71 -10.91
N LEU A 13 -29.87 -52.72 -10.17
CA LEU A 13 -28.74 -52.57 -9.24
C LEU A 13 -27.44 -52.21 -9.99
N ALA A 14 -27.13 -52.89 -11.09
CA ALA A 14 -25.94 -52.59 -11.88
C ALA A 14 -25.96 -51.16 -12.47
N VAL A 15 -27.12 -50.69 -12.93
CA VAL A 15 -27.30 -49.30 -13.41
C VAL A 15 -27.13 -48.30 -12.26
N ALA A 16 -27.68 -48.60 -11.08
CA ALA A 16 -27.53 -47.75 -9.90
C ALA A 16 -26.07 -47.67 -9.40
N ASP A 17 -25.33 -48.78 -9.45
CA ASP A 17 -23.92 -48.83 -9.05
C ASP A 17 -23.02 -48.09 -10.06
N PHE A 18 -23.30 -48.22 -11.36
CA PHE A 18 -22.63 -47.43 -12.41
C PHE A 18 -22.91 -45.93 -12.25
N ALA A 19 -24.17 -45.54 -12.00
CA ALA A 19 -24.55 -44.15 -11.76
C ALA A 19 -23.83 -43.58 -10.52
N LYS A 20 -23.74 -44.33 -9.42
CA LYS A 20 -22.98 -43.93 -8.22
C LYS A 20 -21.49 -43.72 -8.52
N GLY A 21 -20.85 -44.64 -9.25
CA GLY A 21 -19.43 -44.49 -9.63
C GLY A 21 -19.17 -43.31 -10.56
N SER A 22 -20.09 -43.04 -11.49
CA SER A 22 -20.01 -41.88 -12.39
C SER A 22 -20.14 -40.54 -11.66
N LEU A 23 -20.89 -40.50 -10.55
CA LEU A 23 -21.07 -39.31 -9.74
C LEU A 23 -19.75 -38.82 -9.15
N THR A 24 -18.89 -39.74 -8.69
CA THR A 24 -17.57 -39.42 -8.15
C THR A 24 -16.68 -38.76 -9.21
N VAL A 25 -16.71 -39.26 -10.45
CA VAL A 25 -15.93 -38.69 -11.57
C VAL A 25 -16.43 -37.30 -11.92
N VAL A 26 -17.76 -37.10 -11.97
CA VAL A 26 -18.36 -35.78 -12.24
C VAL A 26 -18.02 -34.78 -11.14
N ILE A 27 -18.14 -35.19 -9.87
CA ILE A 27 -17.76 -34.34 -8.73
C ILE A 27 -16.28 -33.99 -8.79
N ALA A 28 -15.41 -34.96 -9.11
CA ALA A 28 -13.97 -34.72 -9.25
C ALA A 28 -13.67 -33.71 -10.38
N ALA A 29 -14.32 -33.84 -11.54
CA ALA A 29 -14.16 -32.90 -12.65
C ALA A 29 -14.62 -31.47 -12.28
N ILE A 30 -15.76 -31.35 -11.59
CA ILE A 30 -16.27 -30.06 -11.10
C ILE A 30 -15.29 -29.47 -10.07
N ALA A 31 -14.77 -30.28 -9.14
CA ALA A 31 -13.82 -29.83 -8.14
C ALA A 31 -12.53 -29.30 -8.77
N VAL A 32 -11.99 -29.99 -9.78
CA VAL A 32 -10.82 -29.54 -10.54
C VAL A 32 -11.10 -28.21 -11.25
N TYR A 33 -12.27 -28.07 -11.88
CA TYR A 33 -12.67 -26.82 -12.53
C TYR A 33 -12.78 -25.65 -11.53
N ILE A 34 -13.44 -25.87 -10.39
CA ILE A 34 -13.55 -24.85 -9.33
C ILE A 34 -12.17 -24.46 -8.79
N ALA A 35 -11.29 -25.44 -8.55
CA ALA A 35 -9.94 -25.17 -8.06
C ALA A 35 -9.12 -24.32 -9.06
N TYR A 36 -9.27 -24.57 -10.36
CA TYR A 36 -8.63 -23.76 -11.41
C TYR A 36 -9.14 -22.31 -11.41
N GLU A 37 -10.45 -22.09 -11.32
CA GLU A 37 -11.04 -20.75 -11.24
C GLU A 37 -10.63 -20.03 -9.93
N GLN A 38 -10.56 -20.74 -8.82
CA GLN A 38 -10.07 -20.20 -7.54
C GLN A 38 -8.61 -19.76 -7.63
N TRP A 39 -7.75 -20.56 -8.26
CA TRP A 39 -6.34 -20.22 -8.47
C TRP A 39 -6.20 -18.93 -9.27
N LYS A 40 -6.89 -18.84 -10.41
CA LYS A 40 -6.91 -17.65 -11.28
C LYS A 40 -7.49 -16.41 -10.58
N SER A 41 -8.51 -16.58 -9.74
CA SER A 41 -9.09 -15.50 -8.94
C SER A 41 -8.12 -15.00 -7.86
N ASN A 42 -7.44 -15.92 -7.16
CA ASN A 42 -6.45 -15.58 -6.15
C ASN A 42 -5.26 -14.81 -6.71
N GLU A 43 -4.79 -15.16 -7.91
CA GLU A 43 -3.70 -14.43 -8.57
C GLU A 43 -4.09 -12.95 -8.83
N ARG A 44 -5.29 -12.72 -9.36
CA ARG A 44 -5.81 -11.35 -9.56
C ARG A 44 -5.96 -10.59 -8.25
N ARG A 45 -6.39 -11.28 -7.19
CA ARG A 45 -6.53 -10.69 -5.85
C ARG A 45 -5.19 -10.26 -5.27
N LEU A 46 -4.12 -11.02 -5.49
CA LEU A 46 -2.76 -10.66 -5.04
C LEU A 46 -2.26 -9.39 -5.74
N VAL A 47 -2.54 -9.23 -7.03
CA VAL A 47 -2.18 -8.01 -7.78
C VAL A 47 -2.92 -6.80 -7.22
N LEU A 48 -4.23 -6.94 -6.96
CA LEU A 48 -5.05 -5.87 -6.38
C LEU A 48 -4.59 -5.50 -4.96
N ASP A 49 -4.36 -6.47 -4.08
CA ASP A 49 -3.89 -6.20 -2.70
C ASP A 49 -2.55 -5.47 -2.70
N ARG A 50 -1.63 -5.86 -3.60
CA ARG A 50 -0.35 -5.15 -3.76
C ARG A 50 -0.55 -3.71 -4.25
N TYR A 51 -1.46 -3.51 -5.21
CA TYR A 51 -1.79 -2.17 -5.71
C TYR A 51 -2.38 -1.31 -4.59
N ASP A 52 -3.37 -1.80 -3.86
CA ASP A 52 -4.05 -1.05 -2.79
C ASP A 52 -3.09 -0.64 -1.69
N ARG A 53 -2.18 -1.53 -1.27
CA ARG A 53 -1.13 -1.20 -0.29
C ARG A 53 -0.19 -0.12 -0.79
N ARG A 54 0.26 -0.20 -2.05
CA ARG A 54 1.12 0.82 -2.65
C ARG A 54 0.41 2.16 -2.80
N PHE A 55 -0.85 2.12 -3.23
CA PHE A 55 -1.67 3.31 -3.38
C PHE A 55 -1.91 4.00 -2.04
N ARG A 56 -2.13 3.23 -0.96
CA ARG A 56 -2.24 3.76 0.40
C ARG A 56 -1.01 4.56 0.82
N VAL A 57 0.20 4.06 0.60
CA VAL A 57 1.44 4.79 0.94
C VAL A 57 1.55 6.09 0.13
N TYR A 58 1.18 6.05 -1.16
CA TYR A 58 1.11 7.25 -1.98
C TYR A 58 0.12 8.28 -1.42
N GLN A 59 -1.10 7.86 -1.04
CA GLN A 59 -2.09 8.75 -0.44
C GLN A 59 -1.57 9.39 0.86
N LEU A 60 -0.99 8.59 1.76
CA LEU A 60 -0.38 9.09 3.00
C LEU A 60 0.73 10.12 2.72
N THR A 61 1.51 9.91 1.66
CA THR A 61 2.55 10.84 1.22
C THR A 61 1.96 12.16 0.74
N MET A 62 0.91 12.11 -0.09
CA MET A 62 0.24 13.31 -0.61
C MET A 62 -0.47 14.09 0.50
N ASP A 63 -1.09 13.39 1.44
CA ASP A 63 -1.73 13.99 2.62
C ASP A 63 -0.69 14.68 3.51
N PHE A 64 0.47 14.05 3.72
CA PHE A 64 1.56 14.63 4.49
C PHE A 64 2.18 15.86 3.82
N ILE A 65 2.42 15.82 2.50
CA ILE A 65 2.89 16.98 1.75
C ILE A 65 1.86 18.12 1.85
N SER A 66 0.57 17.81 1.73
CA SER A 66 -0.51 18.81 1.85
C SER A 66 -0.55 19.44 3.25
N LEU A 67 -0.40 18.63 4.30
CA LEU A 67 -0.30 19.12 5.68
C LEU A 67 0.91 20.05 5.85
N ALA A 68 2.08 19.62 5.36
CA ALA A 68 3.31 20.38 5.45
C ALA A 68 3.24 21.73 4.71
N CYS A 69 2.55 21.78 3.57
CA CYS A 69 2.36 23.01 2.79
C CYS A 69 1.31 23.96 3.40
N ARG A 70 0.31 23.43 4.11
CA ARG A 70 -0.73 24.26 4.71
C ARG A 70 -0.20 25.06 5.90
N ASP A 71 0.54 24.39 6.77
CA ASP A 71 0.91 24.97 8.07
C ASP A 71 2.38 25.42 8.12
N PHE A 72 3.24 24.92 7.21
CA PHE A 72 4.72 25.08 7.17
C PHE A 72 5.47 24.63 8.45
N LYS A 73 4.73 24.37 9.51
CA LYS A 73 5.15 23.82 10.79
C LYS A 73 4.28 22.60 11.12
N PRO A 74 4.43 21.48 10.40
CA PRO A 74 3.68 20.27 10.70
C PRO A 74 3.98 19.82 12.15
N PRO A 75 2.98 19.50 12.97
CA PRO A 75 3.21 19.06 14.34
C PRO A 75 4.09 17.81 14.39
N PHE A 76 5.02 17.74 15.35
CA PHE A 76 5.92 16.60 15.48
C PHE A 76 5.18 15.25 15.57
N ALA A 77 4.00 15.23 16.20
CA ALA A 77 3.16 14.03 16.27
C ALA A 77 2.70 13.53 14.89
N GLU A 78 2.35 14.43 13.97
CA GLU A 78 1.97 14.07 12.60
C GLU A 78 3.17 13.61 11.77
N ILE A 79 4.36 14.19 11.99
CA ILE A 79 5.60 13.72 11.37
C ILE A 79 5.90 12.27 11.81
N GLN A 80 5.78 11.98 13.11
CA GLN A 80 5.98 10.62 13.65
C GLN A 80 4.90 9.65 13.17
N ARG A 81 3.67 10.12 13.01
CA ARG A 81 2.58 9.32 12.44
C ARG A 81 2.85 8.97 10.99
N PHE A 82 3.26 9.93 10.17
CA PHE A 82 3.65 9.68 8.79
C PHE A 82 4.76 8.63 8.69
N TYR A 83 5.81 8.75 9.51
CA TYR A 83 6.89 7.76 9.56
C TYR A 83 6.38 6.35 9.90
N ARG A 84 5.55 6.22 10.93
CA ARG A 84 4.97 4.93 11.32
C ARG A 84 4.06 4.35 10.24
N ASP A 85 3.18 5.18 9.69
CA ASP A 85 2.15 4.73 8.75
C ASP A 85 2.72 4.41 7.35
N THR A 86 3.99 4.76 7.09
CA THR A 86 4.71 4.47 5.85
C THR A 86 5.92 3.54 6.02
N MET A 87 6.14 2.97 7.22
CA MET A 87 7.29 2.08 7.48
C MET A 87 7.29 0.82 6.61
N ASP A 88 6.11 0.40 6.15
CA ASP A 88 5.95 -0.79 5.31
C ASP A 88 6.38 -0.54 3.86
N ALA A 89 6.71 0.71 3.50
CA ALA A 89 7.21 1.07 2.19
C ALA A 89 8.48 0.29 1.79
N ASP A 90 9.34 -0.06 2.75
CA ASP A 90 10.54 -0.88 2.53
C ASP A 90 10.24 -2.25 1.91
N PHE A 91 9.03 -2.78 2.16
CA PHE A 91 8.60 -4.08 1.64
C PHE A 91 7.76 -3.98 0.36
N LEU A 92 7.17 -2.81 0.10
CA LEU A 92 6.23 -2.59 -0.99
C LEU A 92 6.90 -2.00 -2.25
N PHE A 93 8.01 -1.28 -2.06
CA PHE A 93 8.70 -0.49 -3.07
C PHE A 93 10.20 -0.79 -3.10
N GLY A 94 10.88 -0.21 -4.10
CA GLY A 94 12.35 -0.14 -4.09
C GLY A 94 12.88 0.88 -3.07
N PRO A 95 14.19 0.81 -2.77
CA PRO A 95 14.84 1.62 -1.72
C PRO A 95 14.73 3.13 -1.96
N GLU A 96 14.50 3.56 -3.20
CA GLU A 96 14.34 4.96 -3.55
C GLU A 96 13.07 5.60 -2.97
N ILE A 97 12.01 4.82 -2.71
CA ILE A 97 10.79 5.34 -2.10
C ILE A 97 11.01 5.51 -0.60
N ALA A 98 11.59 4.52 0.07
CA ALA A 98 11.92 4.63 1.49
C ALA A 98 12.86 5.81 1.78
N ALA A 99 13.92 5.97 0.97
CA ALA A 99 14.84 7.09 1.06
C ALA A 99 14.12 8.44 0.87
N TYR A 100 13.19 8.51 -0.08
CA TYR A 100 12.40 9.71 -0.34
C TYR A 100 11.43 10.06 0.80
N LEU A 101 10.77 9.06 1.40
CA LEU A 101 9.89 9.27 2.55
C LEU A 101 10.68 9.76 3.78
N ASP A 102 11.89 9.24 4.00
CA ASP A 102 12.78 9.74 5.05
C ASP A 102 13.28 11.16 4.76
N GLU A 103 13.55 11.51 3.50
CA GLU A 103 13.89 12.86 3.08
C GLU A 103 12.74 13.85 3.37
N LEU A 104 11.51 13.52 2.98
CA LEU A 104 10.30 14.27 3.34
C LEU A 104 10.19 14.50 4.85
N ARG A 105 10.40 13.44 5.64
CA ARG A 105 10.35 13.49 7.10
C ARG A 105 11.43 14.42 7.65
N LYS A 106 12.67 14.34 7.15
CA LYS A 106 13.78 15.22 7.58
C LYS A 106 13.49 16.69 7.30
N HIS A 107 13.02 17.02 6.10
CA HIS A 107 12.64 18.40 5.77
C HIS A 107 11.50 18.90 6.64
N ALA A 108 10.52 18.06 6.97
CA ALA A 108 9.44 18.44 7.88
C ALA A 108 9.94 18.68 9.32
N ILE A 109 10.88 17.88 9.82
CA ILE A 109 11.50 18.06 11.15
C ILE A 109 12.27 19.38 11.19
N GLU A 110 13.11 19.64 10.19
CA GLU A 110 13.88 20.88 10.14
C GLU A 110 12.98 22.12 10.00
N SER A 111 11.89 22.02 9.23
CA SER A 111 10.90 23.10 9.15
C SER A 111 10.22 23.34 10.50
N GLU A 112 9.82 22.28 11.21
CA GLU A 112 9.23 22.39 12.54
C GLU A 112 10.20 23.00 13.54
N SER A 113 11.45 22.52 13.56
CA SER A 113 12.51 23.03 14.43
C SER A 113 12.78 24.51 14.19
N ALA A 114 12.97 24.92 12.94
CA ALA A 114 13.22 26.32 12.59
C ALA A 114 12.05 27.24 12.99
N HIS A 115 10.80 26.79 12.77
CA HIS A 115 9.62 27.53 13.23
C HIS A 115 9.44 27.54 14.76
N SER A 116 10.03 26.59 15.48
CA SER A 116 10.05 26.55 16.95
C SER A 116 11.19 27.38 17.54
N GLU A 117 12.28 27.54 16.80
CA GLU A 117 13.41 28.44 17.12
C GLU A 117 13.09 29.91 16.85
N TYR A 118 12.21 30.21 15.89
CA TYR A 118 11.81 31.57 15.53
C TYR A 118 11.39 32.41 16.75
N ARG A 119 11.89 33.64 16.81
CA ARG A 119 11.53 34.66 17.81
C ARG A 119 11.05 35.91 17.10
N ASP A 120 9.88 36.38 17.48
CA ASP A 120 9.39 37.70 17.06
C ASP A 120 10.03 38.83 17.89
N TYR A 121 9.69 40.07 17.56
CA TYR A 121 10.24 41.26 18.21
C TYR A 121 9.81 41.45 19.67
N THR A 122 8.88 40.65 20.18
CA THR A 122 8.35 40.70 21.55
C THR A 122 8.99 39.68 22.48
N MET A 123 9.68 38.69 21.93
CA MET A 123 10.27 37.58 22.69
C MET A 123 11.73 37.87 23.09
N PRO A 124 12.20 37.36 24.25
CA PRO A 124 13.61 37.44 24.61
C PRO A 124 14.45 36.62 23.63
N LEU A 125 15.59 37.18 23.22
CA LEU A 125 16.54 36.56 22.32
C LEU A 125 17.53 35.70 23.14
N PRO A 126 17.63 34.39 22.87
CA PRO A 126 18.68 33.56 23.45
C PRO A 126 20.08 34.02 23.02
N ASP A 127 21.09 33.72 23.85
CA ASP A 127 22.49 33.95 23.46
C ASP A 127 22.84 33.17 22.18
N GLY A 128 23.42 33.87 21.21
CA GLY A 128 23.78 33.28 19.92
C GLY A 128 22.62 33.14 18.92
N TYR A 129 21.45 33.70 19.19
CA TYR A 129 20.33 33.69 18.25
C TYR A 129 20.63 34.51 16.98
N ASP A 130 20.52 33.86 15.82
CA ASP A 130 20.62 34.49 14.51
C ASP A 130 19.26 34.44 13.79
N HIS A 131 18.57 35.59 13.76
CA HIS A 131 17.26 35.70 13.11
C HIS A 131 17.33 35.39 11.60
N ASN A 132 18.41 35.78 10.93
CA ASN A 132 18.56 35.59 9.49
C ASN A 132 18.78 34.10 9.17
N ASP A 133 19.55 33.39 9.99
CA ASP A 133 19.72 31.95 9.81
C ASP A 133 18.41 31.16 10.02
N VAL A 134 17.68 31.47 11.09
CA VAL A 134 16.40 30.80 11.40
C VAL A 134 15.37 31.04 10.29
N THR A 135 15.20 32.29 9.84
CA THR A 135 14.27 32.62 8.76
C THR A 135 14.69 32.00 7.42
N ARG A 136 16.00 31.93 7.14
CA ARG A 136 16.54 31.22 5.97
C ARG A 136 16.19 29.74 6.02
N ARG A 137 16.41 29.05 7.15
CA ARG A 137 16.06 27.63 7.33
C ARG A 137 14.56 27.39 7.17
N MET A 138 13.72 28.24 7.78
CA MET A 138 12.25 28.16 7.62
C MET A 138 11.86 28.21 6.14
N HIS A 139 12.40 29.18 5.39
CA HIS A 139 12.12 29.34 3.97
C HIS A 139 12.63 28.15 3.14
N GLU A 140 13.86 27.72 3.36
CA GLU A 140 14.50 26.61 2.66
C GLU A 140 13.67 25.32 2.71
N HIS A 141 13.28 24.88 3.92
CA HIS A 141 12.53 23.64 4.06
C HIS A 141 11.07 23.78 3.58
N SER A 142 10.46 24.95 3.79
CA SER A 142 9.08 25.22 3.35
C SER A 142 8.94 25.24 1.82
N VAL A 143 9.89 25.87 1.13
CA VAL A 143 9.97 25.87 -0.34
C VAL A 143 10.23 24.46 -0.86
N TRP A 144 11.16 23.74 -0.24
CA TRP A 144 11.45 22.36 -0.65
C TRP A 144 10.20 21.49 -0.55
N LEU A 145 9.48 21.52 0.59
CA LEU A 145 8.25 20.73 0.83
C LEU A 145 7.15 21.08 -0.17
N THR A 146 7.00 22.36 -0.52
CA THR A 146 6.00 22.83 -1.50
C THR A 146 6.22 22.23 -2.90
N ASN A 147 7.48 21.97 -3.28
CA ASN A 147 7.82 21.44 -4.59
C ASN A 147 7.66 19.91 -4.69
N GLN A 148 7.23 19.23 -3.62
CA GLN A 148 7.22 17.75 -3.58
C GLN A 148 5.99 17.09 -4.22
N PHE A 149 4.92 17.83 -4.54
CA PHE A 149 3.70 17.26 -5.12
C PHE A 149 3.96 16.49 -6.43
N GLU A 150 4.67 17.09 -7.38
CA GLU A 150 4.97 16.45 -8.67
C GLU A 150 6.10 15.42 -8.52
N VAL A 151 7.10 15.69 -7.68
CA VAL A 151 8.19 14.74 -7.39
C VAL A 151 7.66 13.43 -6.81
N ALA A 152 6.72 13.51 -5.86
CA ALA A 152 6.03 12.34 -5.31
C ALA A 152 5.30 11.59 -6.42
N ARG A 153 4.50 12.28 -7.25
CA ARG A 153 3.76 11.65 -8.35
C ARG A 153 4.67 10.89 -9.29
N GLU A 154 5.79 11.47 -9.70
CA GLU A 154 6.75 10.85 -10.60
C GLU A 154 7.43 9.61 -10.00
N LYS A 155 7.88 9.70 -8.74
CA LYS A 155 8.52 8.58 -8.03
C LYS A 155 7.58 7.38 -7.88
N PHE A 156 6.32 7.62 -7.52
CA PHE A 156 5.33 6.57 -7.31
C PHE A 156 4.73 6.03 -8.62
N ARG A 157 4.77 6.78 -9.73
CA ARG A 157 4.14 6.41 -11.01
C ARG A 157 4.45 4.99 -11.46
N LYS A 158 5.72 4.59 -11.42
CA LYS A 158 6.16 3.26 -11.89
C LYS A 158 5.63 2.09 -11.04
N TYR A 159 5.15 2.36 -9.83
CA TYR A 159 4.64 1.36 -8.90
C TYR A 159 3.12 1.26 -8.89
N LEU A 160 2.44 2.29 -9.36
CA LEU A 160 0.98 2.42 -9.43
C LEU A 160 0.44 2.25 -10.86
N ASP A 161 1.30 2.03 -11.85
CA ASP A 161 0.87 1.71 -13.20
C ASP A 161 0.33 0.28 -13.26
N VAL A 162 -0.99 0.16 -13.40
CA VAL A 162 -1.74 -1.10 -13.52
C VAL A 162 -1.79 -1.64 -14.96
N SER A 163 -1.21 -0.93 -15.93
CA SER A 163 -1.18 -1.37 -17.34
C SER A 163 -0.05 -2.37 -17.66
N ARG A 164 0.85 -2.62 -16.70
CA ARG A 164 1.93 -3.61 -16.78
C ARG A 164 1.64 -4.83 -15.91
#